data_AF-A0A3B8SRH4-F1
#
_entry.id   AF-A0A3B8SRH4-F1
#
_cell.length_a   1.000
_cell.length_b   1.000
_cell.length_c   1.000
_cell.angle_alpha   90.00
_cell.angle_beta   90.00
_cell.angle_gamma   90.00
#
_symmetry.space_group_name_H-M   'P 1'
#
loop_
_entity.id
_entity.type
_entity.pdbx_description
1 polymer ?
#
loop_
_entity_poly.entity_id
_entity_poly.type
_entity_poly.pdbx_seq_one_letter_code
_entity_poly.pdbx_strand_id
1 'polypeptide(L)'
;MKNLDIKKLLVFLILIIAVVGGIFFITKHNKDKKIDESTEKESDEIIINYFANLTEGYSSPYAGLDVLYNNDKTTIDDLEYGAIINTAIKYANQNNINLSVSQNILNAIEKTNKYGKMSNYIAYNATELRKVVKDLFGEEKASGTYSNSLVFLYDFIYNDTFDVYLKKKNTNIEDHTNSKYFIDYSITKHEKDKDKIKTTLAIAYCYNDSGSYTYYSDSKNSNEIASGIKEFPKDKLDKFTKYTITLKHEDNKYIFESIEKVK
;
A
#
# COMPACT_ATOMS: atom_id res chain seq x y z
N MET A 1 -31.65 47.71 43.29
CA MET A 1 -31.02 46.97 42.17
C MET A 1 -31.60 47.52 40.87
N LYS A 2 -30.76 48.00 39.93
CA LYS A 2 -31.26 48.52 38.64
C LYS A 2 -31.89 47.38 37.86
N ASN A 3 -33.15 47.53 37.44
CA ASN A 3 -33.84 46.55 36.60
C ASN A 3 -33.01 46.33 35.32
N LEU A 4 -32.44 45.14 35.17
CA LEU A 4 -31.81 44.76 33.91
C LEU A 4 -32.91 44.73 32.84
N ASP A 5 -32.72 45.51 31.80
CA ASP A 5 -33.62 45.62 30.66
C ASP A 5 -33.66 44.27 29.93
N ILE A 6 -34.67 43.47 30.23
CA ILE A 6 -34.86 42.08 29.76
C ILE A 6 -34.76 42.00 28.23
N LYS A 7 -35.12 43.06 27.52
CA LYS A 7 -34.99 43.14 26.05
C LYS A 7 -33.53 43.12 25.60
N LYS A 8 -32.63 43.82 26.30
CA LYS A 8 -31.19 43.83 26.00
C LYS A 8 -30.54 42.48 26.31
N LEU A 9 -30.99 41.81 27.37
CA LEU A 9 -30.54 40.45 27.72
C LEU A 9 -30.92 39.44 26.62
N LEU A 10 -32.16 39.50 26.12
CA LEU A 10 -32.65 38.66 25.03
C LEU A 10 -31.88 38.87 23.73
N VAL A 11 -31.62 40.13 23.35
CA VAL A 11 -30.80 40.44 22.16
C VAL A 11 -29.39 39.90 22.29
N PHE A 12 -28.77 40.02 23.48
CA PHE A 12 -27.43 39.49 23.74
C PHE A 12 -27.38 37.96 23.65
N LEU A 13 -28.42 37.26 24.15
CA LEU A 13 -28.51 35.81 24.08
C LEU A 13 -28.62 35.29 22.64
N ILE A 14 -29.42 35.97 21.81
CA ILE A 14 -29.56 35.65 20.38
C ILE A 14 -28.23 35.84 19.64
N LEU A 15 -27.48 36.88 19.99
CA LEU A 15 -26.18 37.18 19.38
C LEU A 15 -25.14 36.10 19.72
N ILE A 16 -25.12 35.61 20.96
CA ILE A 16 -24.24 34.49 21.36
C ILE A 16 -24.62 33.22 20.59
N ILE A 17 -25.90 32.89 20.49
CA ILE A 17 -26.37 31.71 19.73
C ILE A 17 -25.99 31.83 18.26
N ALA A 18 -26.10 33.00 17.65
CA ALA A 18 -25.70 33.25 16.27
C ALA A 18 -24.18 33.10 16.07
N VAL A 19 -23.37 33.59 17.01
CA VAL A 19 -21.90 33.45 16.97
C VAL A 19 -21.49 31.99 17.14
N VAL A 20 -22.08 31.26 18.10
CA VAL A 20 -21.82 29.83 18.30
C VAL A 20 -22.27 29.01 17.08
N GLY A 21 -23.42 29.34 16.50
CA GLY A 21 -23.91 28.73 15.26
C GLY A 21 -23.01 29.01 14.05
N GLY A 22 -22.48 30.23 13.93
CA GLY A 22 -21.53 30.60 12.88
C GLY A 22 -20.19 29.88 13.02
N ILE A 23 -19.64 29.78 14.24
CA ILE A 23 -18.43 29.01 14.53
C ILE A 23 -18.65 27.52 14.24
N PHE A 24 -19.82 26.98 14.59
CA PHE A 24 -20.20 25.59 14.27
C PHE A 24 -20.30 25.35 12.75
N PHE A 25 -20.88 26.28 12.00
CA PHE A 25 -20.94 26.19 10.53
C PHE A 25 -19.56 26.26 9.87
N ILE A 26 -18.67 27.15 10.34
CA ILE A 26 -17.30 27.28 9.82
C ILE A 26 -16.47 26.02 10.13
N THR A 27 -16.58 25.49 11.35
CA THR A 27 -15.87 24.24 11.75
C THR A 27 -16.42 23.01 11.03
N LYS A 28 -17.73 22.94 10.77
CA LYS A 28 -18.33 21.85 9.96
C LYS A 28 -17.95 21.96 8.49
N HIS A 29 -17.91 23.17 7.92
CA HIS A 29 -17.56 23.37 6.52
C HIS A 29 -16.07 23.08 6.23
N ASN A 30 -15.19 23.27 7.22
CA ASN A 30 -13.77 22.88 7.11
C ASN A 30 -13.50 21.40 7.40
N LYS A 31 -14.40 20.67 8.08
CA LYS A 31 -14.22 19.23 8.37
C LYS A 31 -14.66 18.30 7.25
N ASP A 32 -15.56 18.75 6.37
CA ASP A 32 -16.13 17.92 5.30
C ASP A 32 -15.78 18.48 3.91
N LYS A 33 -14.51 18.80 3.65
CA LYS A 33 -14.07 18.89 2.25
C LYS A 33 -14.15 17.48 1.68
N LYS A 34 -15.29 17.16 1.04
CA LYS A 34 -15.45 15.95 0.23
C LYS A 34 -14.22 15.84 -0.67
N ILE A 35 -13.54 14.72 -0.57
CA ILE A 35 -12.43 14.39 -1.44
C ILE A 35 -13.02 14.29 -2.84
N ASP A 36 -12.36 14.87 -3.84
CA ASP A 36 -12.79 14.72 -5.22
C ASP A 36 -12.55 13.29 -5.69
N GLU A 37 -13.43 12.79 -6.55
CA GLU A 37 -13.43 11.40 -7.03
C GLU A 37 -12.12 11.03 -7.75
N SER A 38 -11.45 11.98 -8.39
CA SER A 38 -10.13 11.76 -9.01
C SER A 38 -9.04 11.48 -7.97
N THR A 39 -8.99 12.27 -6.89
CA THR A 39 -8.06 12.05 -5.78
C THR A 39 -8.32 10.73 -5.08
N GLU A 40 -9.60 10.36 -4.87
CA GLU A 40 -9.94 9.05 -4.29
C GLU A 40 -9.43 7.91 -5.17
N LYS A 41 -9.71 7.94 -6.47
CA LYS A 41 -9.24 6.90 -7.42
C LYS A 41 -7.72 6.79 -7.49
N GLU A 42 -7.02 7.91 -7.58
CA GLU A 42 -5.54 7.91 -7.59
C GLU A 42 -4.99 7.31 -6.29
N SER A 43 -5.58 7.68 -5.14
CA SER A 43 -5.16 7.13 -3.86
C SER A 43 -5.44 5.63 -3.75
N ASP A 44 -6.59 5.18 -4.24
CA ASP A 44 -6.96 3.77 -4.27
C ASP A 44 -5.98 2.98 -5.13
N GLU A 45 -5.66 3.44 -6.34
CA GLU A 45 -4.68 2.76 -7.19
C GLU A 45 -3.32 2.61 -6.49
N ILE A 46 -2.82 3.66 -5.84
CA ILE A 46 -1.56 3.60 -5.09
C ILE A 46 -1.65 2.64 -3.91
N ILE A 47 -2.74 2.72 -3.14
CA ILE A 47 -2.97 1.88 -1.97
C ILE A 47 -3.13 0.41 -2.35
N ILE A 48 -3.87 0.10 -3.40
CA ILE A 48 -4.05 -1.24 -3.92
C ILE A 48 -2.70 -1.78 -4.36
N ASN A 49 -1.94 -1.00 -5.14
CA ASN A 49 -0.62 -1.41 -5.60
C ASN A 49 0.37 -1.58 -4.44
N TYR A 50 0.26 -0.79 -3.38
CA TYR A 50 1.16 -0.94 -2.23
C TYR A 50 0.74 -2.09 -1.31
N PHE A 51 -0.52 -2.10 -0.88
CA PHE A 51 -1.05 -3.07 0.06
C PHE A 51 -1.09 -4.48 -0.54
N ALA A 52 -1.58 -4.66 -1.78
CA ALA A 52 -1.60 -5.99 -2.40
C ALA A 52 -0.18 -6.55 -2.58
N ASN A 53 0.79 -5.71 -2.95
CA ASN A 53 2.14 -6.19 -3.27
C ASN A 53 3.05 -6.38 -2.06
N LEU A 54 2.81 -5.69 -0.94
CA LEU A 54 3.43 -6.05 0.32
C LEU A 54 3.08 -7.49 0.71
N THR A 55 1.83 -7.87 0.48
CA THR A 55 1.28 -9.12 1.00
C THR A 55 1.68 -10.37 0.21
N GLU A 56 2.13 -10.20 -1.03
CA GLU A 56 2.67 -11.27 -1.88
C GLU A 56 4.14 -11.61 -1.56
N GLY A 57 4.46 -11.73 -0.27
CA GLY A 57 5.79 -12.10 0.22
C GLY A 57 6.05 -13.61 0.29
N TYR A 58 7.21 -13.98 0.83
CA TYR A 58 7.81 -15.29 0.66
C TYR A 58 7.08 -16.46 1.37
N SER A 59 6.90 -17.59 0.68
CA SER A 59 6.40 -18.89 1.20
C SER A 59 4.98 -18.93 1.79
N SER A 60 4.28 -17.80 1.85
CA SER A 60 2.91 -17.68 2.30
C SER A 60 2.29 -16.45 1.66
N PRO A 61 1.01 -16.48 1.21
CA PRO A 61 0.29 -15.32 0.70
C PRO A 61 0.05 -14.22 1.76
N TYR A 62 0.69 -14.30 2.92
CA TYR A 62 0.47 -13.46 4.09
C TYR A 62 1.75 -12.81 4.66
N ALA A 63 2.93 -13.05 4.09
CA ALA A 63 4.20 -12.68 4.72
C ALA A 63 4.39 -11.16 4.92
N GLY A 64 3.79 -10.32 4.08
CA GLY A 64 3.80 -8.86 4.29
C GLY A 64 2.90 -8.38 5.42
N LEU A 65 1.82 -9.13 5.73
CA LEU A 65 0.97 -8.79 6.85
C LEU A 65 1.61 -9.17 8.18
N ASP A 66 2.45 -10.20 8.24
CA ASP A 66 3.09 -10.62 9.49
C ASP A 66 3.92 -9.48 10.13
N VAL A 67 4.58 -8.63 9.32
CA VAL A 67 5.23 -7.40 9.80
C VAL A 67 4.21 -6.43 10.40
N LEU A 68 3.08 -6.22 9.71
CA LEU A 68 1.98 -5.33 10.17
C LEU A 68 1.25 -5.85 11.41
N TYR A 69 1.22 -7.17 11.63
CA TYR A 69 0.62 -7.77 12.84
C TYR A 69 1.53 -7.66 14.05
N ASN A 70 2.85 -7.56 13.84
CA ASN A 70 3.84 -7.43 14.91
C ASN A 70 4.10 -5.98 15.32
N ASN A 71 3.77 -5.00 14.47
CA ASN A 71 4.00 -3.59 14.71
C ASN A 71 2.69 -2.79 14.69
N ASP A 72 2.48 -1.91 15.67
CA ASP A 72 1.33 -0.97 15.68
C ASP A 72 1.38 0.00 14.48
N LYS A 73 2.59 0.32 14.00
CA LYS A 73 2.87 1.22 12.89
C LYS A 73 4.05 0.70 12.07
N THR A 74 3.91 0.73 10.76
CA THR A 74 4.94 0.35 9.78
C THR A 74 5.15 1.47 8.78
N THR A 75 6.41 1.80 8.51
CA THR A 75 6.89 2.80 7.57
C THR A 75 7.78 2.14 6.51
N ILE A 76 8.27 2.90 5.54
CA ILE A 76 9.17 2.37 4.50
C ILE A 76 10.46 1.76 5.07
N ASP A 77 10.94 2.25 6.22
CA ASP A 77 12.17 1.76 6.86
C ASP A 77 12.01 0.40 7.53
N ASP A 78 10.78 0.02 7.82
CA ASP A 78 10.43 -1.30 8.37
C ASP A 78 10.31 -2.36 7.26
N LEU A 79 10.32 -1.95 5.98
CA LEU A 79 10.12 -2.84 4.84
C LEU A 79 11.43 -3.44 4.33
N GLU A 80 11.35 -4.70 3.94
CA GLU A 80 12.45 -5.34 3.22
C GLU A 80 12.65 -4.72 1.83
N TYR A 81 13.92 -4.56 1.44
CA TYR A 81 14.29 -4.00 0.13
C TYR A 81 13.65 -4.75 -1.05
N GLY A 82 13.57 -6.09 -0.97
CA GLY A 82 12.92 -6.90 -2.00
C GLY A 82 11.43 -6.57 -2.19
N ALA A 83 10.70 -6.27 -1.11
CA ALA A 83 9.29 -5.90 -1.17
C ALA A 83 9.08 -4.53 -1.85
N ILE A 84 9.97 -3.57 -1.56
CA ILE A 84 9.97 -2.24 -2.20
C ILE A 84 10.21 -2.39 -3.72
N ILE A 85 11.24 -3.12 -4.12
CA ILE A 85 11.63 -3.31 -5.52
C ILE A 85 10.56 -4.07 -6.32
N ASN A 86 9.95 -5.11 -5.74
CA ASN A 86 8.85 -5.84 -6.38
C ASN A 86 7.62 -4.96 -6.62
N THR A 87 7.21 -4.22 -5.61
CA THR A 87 6.07 -3.28 -5.70
C THR A 87 6.31 -2.27 -6.81
N ALA A 88 7.53 -1.70 -6.89
CA ALA A 88 7.91 -0.78 -7.94
C ALA A 88 7.87 -1.41 -9.35
N ILE A 89 8.37 -2.64 -9.53
CA ILE A 89 8.32 -3.34 -10.83
C ILE A 89 6.86 -3.59 -11.28
N LYS A 90 5.99 -4.01 -10.38
CA LYS A 90 4.57 -4.26 -10.71
C LYS A 90 3.84 -2.98 -11.10
N TYR A 91 4.03 -1.92 -10.30
CA TYR A 91 3.50 -0.61 -10.62
C TYR A 91 3.98 -0.13 -11.99
N ALA A 92 5.27 -0.28 -12.27
CA ALA A 92 5.84 0.06 -13.57
C ALA A 92 5.18 -0.72 -14.72
N ASN A 93 4.96 -2.02 -14.56
CA ASN A 93 4.30 -2.84 -15.58
C ASN A 93 2.84 -2.42 -15.81
N GLN A 94 2.06 -2.17 -14.76
CA GLN A 94 0.66 -1.73 -14.87
C GLN A 94 0.55 -0.35 -15.55
N ASN A 95 1.53 0.52 -15.30
CA ASN A 95 1.57 1.89 -15.83
C ASN A 95 2.40 2.02 -17.11
N ASN A 96 2.81 0.91 -17.73
CA ASN A 96 3.62 0.88 -18.95
C ASN A 96 4.94 1.68 -18.86
N ILE A 97 5.53 1.78 -17.66
CA ILE A 97 6.83 2.43 -17.44
C ILE A 97 7.92 1.48 -17.96
N ASN A 98 8.77 1.99 -18.84
CA ASN A 98 9.80 1.18 -19.48
C ASN A 98 10.99 0.92 -18.55
N LEU A 99 11.07 -0.29 -17.99
CA LEU A 99 12.21 -0.76 -17.20
C LEU A 99 13.20 -1.61 -18.03
N SER A 100 13.06 -1.67 -19.35
CA SER A 100 13.85 -2.56 -20.19
C SER A 100 15.33 -2.17 -20.25
N VAL A 101 16.19 -3.19 -20.30
CA VAL A 101 17.64 -3.03 -20.48
C VAL A 101 18.00 -3.30 -21.93
N SER A 102 18.88 -2.48 -22.52
CA SER A 102 19.30 -2.66 -23.92
C SER A 102 20.06 -3.97 -24.15
N GLN A 103 19.92 -4.58 -25.33
CA GLN A 103 20.61 -5.82 -25.68
C GLN A 103 22.13 -5.70 -25.59
N ASN A 104 22.69 -4.52 -25.88
CA ASN A 104 24.13 -4.27 -25.77
C ASN A 104 24.62 -4.43 -24.33
N ILE A 105 23.86 -3.95 -23.35
CA ILE A 105 24.18 -4.10 -21.92
C ILE A 105 24.05 -5.58 -21.52
N LEU A 106 22.99 -6.26 -21.94
CA LEU A 106 22.81 -7.69 -21.64
C LEU A 106 23.97 -8.54 -22.16
N ASN A 107 24.40 -8.29 -23.41
CA ASN A 107 25.55 -8.96 -24.01
C ASN A 107 26.86 -8.64 -23.27
N ALA A 108 27.02 -7.40 -22.79
CA ALA A 108 28.20 -7.00 -22.02
C ALA A 108 28.23 -7.68 -20.65
N ILE A 109 27.09 -7.80 -19.96
CA ILE A 109 26.96 -8.56 -18.71
C ILE A 109 27.29 -10.03 -18.95
N GLU A 110 26.75 -10.66 -20.00
CA GLU A 110 27.01 -12.06 -20.33
C GLU A 110 28.51 -12.33 -20.55
N LYS A 111 29.22 -11.43 -21.24
CA LYS A 111 30.67 -11.52 -21.46
C LYS A 111 31.50 -11.51 -20.17
N THR A 112 30.98 -10.97 -19.07
CA THR A 112 31.68 -11.02 -17.77
C THR A 112 31.73 -12.42 -17.18
N ASN A 113 30.87 -13.34 -17.65
CA ASN A 113 30.68 -14.70 -17.11
C ASN A 113 30.32 -14.78 -15.61
N LYS A 114 30.13 -13.65 -14.91
CA LYS A 114 29.91 -13.58 -13.46
C LYS A 114 28.56 -14.17 -13.04
N TYR A 115 27.52 -14.01 -13.86
CA TYR A 115 26.14 -14.38 -13.53
C TYR A 115 25.60 -15.58 -14.34
N GLY A 116 26.42 -16.15 -15.24
CA GLY A 116 26.01 -17.21 -16.16
C GLY A 116 25.21 -16.70 -17.36
N LYS A 117 24.41 -17.59 -17.98
CA LYS A 117 23.62 -17.27 -19.18
C LYS A 117 22.53 -16.24 -18.89
N MET A 118 22.53 -15.13 -19.63
CA MET A 118 21.56 -14.05 -19.42
C MET A 118 20.13 -14.42 -19.78
N SER A 119 19.94 -15.48 -20.60
CA SER A 119 18.62 -16.07 -20.85
C SER A 119 17.87 -16.47 -19.58
N ASN A 120 18.61 -16.77 -18.50
CA ASN A 120 18.07 -17.19 -17.20
C ASN A 120 17.69 -16.02 -16.29
N TYR A 121 17.74 -14.78 -16.77
CA TYR A 121 17.44 -13.60 -15.97
C TYR A 121 16.46 -12.67 -16.69
N ILE A 122 15.69 -11.93 -15.89
CA ILE A 122 15.02 -10.70 -16.29
C ILE A 122 15.87 -9.55 -15.75
N ALA A 123 16.15 -8.57 -16.61
CA ALA A 123 16.97 -7.43 -16.27
C ALA A 123 16.11 -6.16 -16.26
N TYR A 124 16.27 -5.36 -15.21
CA TYR A 124 15.57 -4.09 -15.02
C TYR A 124 16.58 -2.94 -14.96
N ASN A 125 16.31 -1.88 -15.71
CA ASN A 125 17.06 -0.63 -15.64
C ASN A 125 16.96 -0.07 -14.22
N ALA A 126 18.08 0.03 -13.51
CA ALA A 126 18.04 0.38 -12.09
C ALA A 126 17.78 1.88 -11.86
N THR A 127 18.23 2.76 -12.76
CA THR A 127 17.90 4.19 -12.70
C THR A 127 16.41 4.44 -12.80
N GLU A 128 15.73 3.86 -13.81
CA GLU A 128 14.28 4.02 -13.95
C GLU A 128 13.53 3.35 -12.79
N LEU A 129 14.00 2.19 -12.32
CA LEU A 129 13.38 1.54 -11.17
C LEU A 129 13.49 2.37 -9.88
N ARG A 130 14.64 3.00 -9.61
CA ARG A 130 14.82 3.91 -8.47
C ARG A 130 13.90 5.13 -8.56
N LYS A 131 13.64 5.67 -9.77
CA LYS A 131 12.64 6.74 -9.95
C LYS A 131 11.24 6.27 -9.57
N VAL A 132 10.85 5.05 -9.97
CA VAL A 132 9.54 4.48 -9.56
C VAL A 132 9.46 4.27 -8.06
N VAL A 133 10.54 3.79 -7.42
CA VAL A 133 10.62 3.67 -5.96
C VAL A 133 10.43 5.04 -5.30
N LYS A 134 11.14 6.07 -5.78
CA LYS A 134 11.00 7.43 -5.27
C LYS A 134 9.58 7.97 -5.48
N ASP A 135 8.96 7.70 -6.61
CA ASP A 135 7.58 8.13 -6.90
C ASP A 135 6.57 7.47 -5.94
N LEU A 136 6.74 6.20 -5.60
CA LEU A 136 5.83 5.48 -4.72
C LEU A 136 6.07 5.73 -3.23
N PHE A 137 7.34 5.87 -2.85
CA PHE A 137 7.76 5.80 -1.45
C PHE A 137 8.50 7.06 -0.96
N GLY A 138 8.79 8.02 -1.84
CA GLY A 138 9.43 9.30 -1.48
C GLY A 138 10.92 9.19 -1.19
N GLU A 139 11.46 7.98 -1.24
CA GLU A 139 12.87 7.71 -1.01
C GLU A 139 13.52 7.13 -2.24
N GLU A 140 14.70 7.63 -2.58
CA GLU A 140 15.59 6.95 -3.49
C GLU A 140 16.40 5.95 -2.66
N LYS A 141 15.84 4.75 -2.41
CA LYS A 141 16.61 3.73 -1.67
C LYS A 141 17.90 3.42 -2.44
N ALA A 142 19.02 3.42 -1.71
CA ALA A 142 20.35 3.25 -2.27
C ALA A 142 20.53 1.89 -2.96
N SER A 143 21.41 1.86 -3.96
CA SER A 143 21.83 0.64 -4.66
C SER A 143 22.24 -0.47 -3.69
N GLY A 144 21.71 -1.67 -3.89
CA GLY A 144 22.00 -2.82 -3.03
C GLY A 144 21.64 -4.14 -3.68
N THR A 145 22.40 -5.19 -3.36
CA THR A 145 22.02 -6.57 -3.67
C THR A 145 21.14 -7.09 -2.55
N TYR A 146 19.99 -7.66 -2.89
CA TYR A 146 19.18 -8.42 -1.95
C TYR A 146 19.14 -9.87 -2.43
N SER A 147 19.88 -10.72 -1.72
CA SER A 147 19.86 -12.16 -1.92
C SER A 147 19.54 -12.78 -0.58
N ASN A 148 18.39 -13.43 -0.46
CA ASN A 148 18.15 -14.27 0.71
C ASN A 148 18.94 -15.57 0.57
N SER A 149 19.30 -16.21 1.68
CA SER A 149 20.09 -17.45 1.71
C SER A 149 19.33 -18.66 1.14
N LEU A 150 18.04 -18.49 0.90
CA LEU A 150 17.13 -19.44 0.31
C LEU A 150 16.82 -18.91 -1.10
N VAL A 151 17.08 -19.70 -2.15
CA VAL A 151 17.00 -19.28 -3.55
C VAL A 151 15.57 -18.97 -3.94
N PHE A 152 15.26 -17.69 -4.15
CA PHE A 152 13.90 -17.23 -4.01
C PHE A 152 13.39 -16.39 -5.22
N LEU A 153 12.08 -16.45 -5.50
CA LEU A 153 11.30 -15.86 -6.62
C LEU A 153 11.53 -14.36 -6.81
N TYR A 154 12.10 -13.69 -5.80
CA TYR A 154 12.20 -12.24 -5.65
C TYR A 154 13.58 -11.76 -5.23
N ASP A 155 14.61 -12.62 -5.37
CA ASP A 155 15.99 -12.19 -5.17
C ASP A 155 16.45 -11.32 -6.34
N PHE A 156 17.05 -10.17 -6.02
CA PHE A 156 17.60 -9.23 -6.98
C PHE A 156 19.09 -9.07 -6.78
N ILE A 157 19.83 -9.31 -7.85
CA ILE A 157 21.26 -9.04 -7.89
C ILE A 157 21.46 -7.67 -8.54
N TYR A 158 22.04 -6.72 -7.81
CA TYR A 158 22.39 -5.43 -8.38
C TYR A 158 23.77 -5.50 -9.03
N ASN A 159 23.83 -5.12 -10.30
CA ASN A 159 25.06 -4.94 -11.05
C ASN A 159 25.35 -3.44 -11.17
N ASP A 160 26.31 -2.98 -10.38
CA ASP A 160 26.77 -1.59 -10.30
C ASP A 160 27.43 -1.10 -11.60
N THR A 161 28.27 -1.93 -12.22
CA THR A 161 28.97 -1.59 -13.47
C THR A 161 28.02 -1.16 -14.60
N PHE A 162 26.85 -1.79 -14.68
CA PHE A 162 25.88 -1.52 -15.75
C PHE A 162 24.60 -0.84 -15.25
N ASP A 163 24.49 -0.57 -13.95
CA ASP A 163 23.29 -0.06 -13.27
C ASP A 163 22.01 -0.86 -13.61
N VAL A 164 22.04 -2.16 -13.32
CA VAL A 164 20.96 -3.10 -13.65
C VAL A 164 20.63 -3.98 -12.45
N TYR A 165 19.33 -4.19 -12.20
CA TYR A 165 18.85 -5.27 -11.32
C TYR A 165 18.59 -6.53 -12.14
N LEU A 166 19.17 -7.65 -11.71
CA LEU A 166 18.98 -8.96 -12.31
C LEU A 166 18.10 -9.80 -11.39
N LYS A 167 16.95 -10.21 -11.91
CA LYS A 167 16.06 -11.17 -11.28
C LYS A 167 16.24 -12.51 -11.98
N LYS A 168 16.62 -13.55 -11.25
CA LYS A 168 16.72 -14.90 -11.82
C LYS A 168 15.32 -15.36 -12.26
N LYS A 169 15.18 -15.81 -13.50
CA LYS A 169 13.99 -16.53 -13.97
C LYS A 169 13.99 -17.87 -13.26
N ASN A 170 13.30 -17.97 -12.14
CA ASN A 170 13.05 -19.26 -11.52
C ASN A 170 11.99 -19.99 -12.32
N THR A 171 12.41 -20.94 -13.17
CA THR A 171 11.51 -21.82 -13.93
C THR A 171 10.91 -22.94 -13.07
N ASN A 172 11.45 -23.15 -11.86
CA ASN A 172 11.12 -24.27 -10.98
C ASN A 172 10.43 -23.85 -9.68
N ILE A 173 10.15 -22.56 -9.50
CA ILE A 173 9.21 -22.18 -8.47
C ILE A 173 7.85 -22.28 -9.16
N GLU A 174 7.17 -23.42 -8.96
CA GLU A 174 5.72 -23.40 -9.05
C GLU A 174 5.28 -22.18 -8.26
N ASP A 175 4.52 -21.30 -8.90
CA ASP A 175 3.92 -20.17 -8.21
C ASP A 175 3.05 -20.74 -7.09
N HIS A 176 3.65 -20.87 -5.91
CA HIS A 176 2.98 -21.32 -4.70
C HIS A 176 2.17 -20.17 -4.10
N THR A 177 1.81 -19.14 -4.88
CA THR A 177 0.49 -18.51 -4.71
C THR A 177 -0.55 -19.61 -4.92
N ASN A 178 -0.70 -20.45 -3.91
CA ASN A 178 -1.78 -21.38 -3.82
C ASN A 178 -3.03 -20.52 -3.93
N SER A 179 -3.69 -20.50 -5.09
CA SER A 179 -4.86 -19.66 -5.37
C SER A 179 -6.01 -19.90 -4.39
N LYS A 180 -5.84 -20.92 -3.55
CA LYS A 180 -6.60 -21.22 -2.35
C LYS A 180 -6.38 -20.27 -1.18
N TYR A 181 -5.32 -19.47 -1.06
CA TYR A 181 -5.10 -18.57 0.07
C TYR A 181 -4.65 -17.20 -0.43
N PHE A 182 -5.33 -16.13 -0.03
CA PHE A 182 -4.99 -14.76 -0.42
C PHE A 182 -5.51 -13.76 0.62
N ILE A 183 -5.16 -12.49 0.46
CA ILE A 183 -5.72 -11.39 1.24
C ILE A 183 -6.72 -10.65 0.37
N ASP A 184 -7.90 -10.44 0.92
CA ASP A 184 -8.88 -9.54 0.35
C ASP A 184 -9.08 -8.35 1.27
N TYR A 185 -9.57 -7.25 0.72
CA TYR A 185 -9.78 -6.02 1.48
C TYR A 185 -10.98 -5.24 0.97
N SER A 186 -11.48 -4.37 1.84
CA SER A 186 -12.49 -3.38 1.46
C SER A 186 -12.12 -2.03 2.05
N ILE A 187 -12.10 -1.00 1.20
CA ILE A 187 -11.97 0.38 1.64
C ILE A 187 -13.22 0.77 2.42
N THR A 188 -13.02 1.24 3.65
CA THR A 188 -14.10 1.62 4.58
C THR A 188 -14.25 3.11 4.75
N LYS A 189 -13.15 3.86 4.56
CA LYS A 189 -13.13 5.31 4.80
C LYS A 189 -11.94 5.97 4.12
N HIS A 190 -12.17 7.15 3.56
CA HIS A 190 -11.12 8.12 3.27
C HIS A 190 -11.22 9.33 4.19
N GLU A 191 -10.08 9.88 4.58
CA GLU A 191 -9.95 11.18 5.22
C GLU A 191 -8.86 11.98 4.51
N LYS A 192 -9.11 13.26 4.23
CA LYS A 192 -8.11 14.16 3.70
C LYS A 192 -7.79 15.23 4.72
N ASP A 193 -6.50 15.39 5.01
CA ASP A 193 -5.98 16.48 5.83
C ASP A 193 -4.90 17.18 5.03
N LYS A 194 -5.13 18.45 4.68
CA LYS A 194 -4.25 19.35 3.92
C LYS A 194 -3.35 18.66 2.87
N ASP A 195 -2.22 18.10 3.31
CA ASP A 195 -1.16 17.48 2.51
C ASP A 195 -1.12 15.94 2.64
N LYS A 196 -2.20 15.30 3.08
CA LYS A 196 -2.31 13.85 3.34
C LYS A 196 -3.68 13.29 2.96
N ILE A 197 -3.69 12.06 2.49
CA ILE A 197 -4.88 11.23 2.38
C ILE A 197 -4.68 9.98 3.23
N LYS A 198 -5.69 9.65 4.04
CA LYS A 198 -5.74 8.47 4.88
C LYS A 198 -6.85 7.57 4.38
N THR A 199 -6.53 6.32 4.11
CA THR A 199 -7.49 5.33 3.65
C THR A 199 -7.51 4.18 4.63
N THR A 200 -8.68 3.89 5.18
CA THR A 200 -8.86 2.77 6.10
C THR A 200 -9.40 1.57 5.36
N LEU A 201 -8.65 0.48 5.37
CA LEU A 201 -9.03 -0.80 4.79
C LEU A 201 -9.45 -1.76 5.91
N ALA A 202 -10.54 -2.50 5.68
CA ALA A 202 -10.81 -3.74 6.40
C ALA A 202 -10.16 -4.90 5.63
N ILE A 203 -9.41 -5.75 6.33
CA ILE A 203 -8.57 -6.76 5.70
C ILE A 203 -8.98 -8.14 6.18
N ALA A 204 -9.09 -9.06 5.23
CA ALA A 204 -9.49 -10.44 5.47
C ALA A 204 -8.47 -11.42 4.91
N TYR A 205 -8.29 -12.50 5.65
CA TYR A 205 -7.58 -13.67 5.17
C TYR A 205 -8.59 -14.56 4.46
N CYS A 206 -8.34 -14.84 3.18
CA CYS A 206 -9.28 -15.54 2.34
C CYS A 206 -8.75 -16.92 1.97
N TYR A 207 -9.59 -17.93 2.14
CA TYR A 207 -9.40 -19.27 1.62
C TYR A 207 -10.37 -19.53 0.47
N ASN A 208 -9.87 -19.86 -0.72
CA ASN A 208 -10.67 -20.27 -1.87
C ASN A 208 -10.76 -21.78 -1.97
N ASP A 209 -11.99 -22.27 -1.91
CA ASP A 209 -12.33 -23.63 -2.25
C ASP A 209 -13.32 -23.63 -3.42
N SER A 210 -12.84 -24.15 -4.56
CA SER A 210 -13.67 -24.47 -5.72
C SER A 210 -14.54 -23.31 -6.21
N GLY A 211 -14.03 -22.07 -6.13
CA GLY A 211 -14.70 -20.86 -6.61
C GLY A 211 -15.62 -20.18 -5.59
N SER A 212 -15.56 -20.59 -4.33
CA SER A 212 -16.17 -19.91 -3.18
C SER A 212 -15.10 -19.59 -2.14
N TYR A 213 -15.30 -18.53 -1.37
CA TYR A 213 -14.31 -18.02 -0.42
C TYR A 213 -14.79 -18.13 1.03
N THR A 214 -13.84 -18.42 1.91
CA THR A 214 -13.95 -18.35 3.38
C THR A 214 -13.06 -17.23 3.89
N TYR A 215 -13.62 -16.32 4.67
CA TYR A 215 -12.97 -15.11 5.16
C TYR A 215 -12.71 -15.22 6.65
N TYR A 216 -11.47 -14.95 7.07
CA TYR A 216 -11.03 -14.94 8.45
C TYR A 216 -10.55 -13.54 8.87
N SER A 217 -10.71 -13.21 10.15
CA SER A 217 -10.30 -11.90 10.69
C SER A 217 -8.83 -11.81 11.10
N ASP A 218 -8.11 -12.94 11.13
CA ASP A 218 -6.73 -13.05 11.60
C ASP A 218 -5.87 -13.98 10.73
N SER A 219 -4.55 -13.84 10.87
CA SER A 219 -3.54 -14.59 10.12
C SER A 219 -3.43 -16.06 10.47
N LYS A 220 -4.03 -16.47 11.59
CA LYS A 220 -4.02 -17.87 12.05
C LYS A 220 -5.22 -18.65 11.51
N ASN A 221 -6.08 -18.00 10.72
CA ASN A 221 -7.34 -18.54 10.23
C ASN A 221 -8.22 -19.08 11.37
N SER A 222 -8.11 -18.49 12.57
CA SER A 222 -8.73 -19.03 13.78
C SER A 222 -10.15 -18.52 13.99
N ASN A 223 -10.50 -17.39 13.37
CA ASN A 223 -11.80 -16.74 13.50
C ASN A 223 -12.46 -16.57 12.12
N GLU A 224 -13.30 -17.54 11.72
CA GLU A 224 -14.10 -17.46 10.50
C GLU A 224 -15.20 -16.39 10.65
N ILE A 225 -15.30 -15.50 9.66
CA ILE A 225 -16.28 -14.41 9.60
C ILE A 225 -17.40 -14.72 8.60
N ALA A 226 -17.07 -15.34 7.47
CA ALA A 226 -17.99 -15.76 6.43
C ALA A 226 -17.41 -16.91 5.61
N SER A 227 -18.26 -17.76 5.04
CA SER A 227 -17.86 -18.91 4.22
C SER A 227 -18.85 -19.14 3.09
N GLY A 228 -18.37 -19.70 1.97
CA GLY A 228 -19.20 -20.05 0.81
C GLY A 228 -19.66 -18.85 -0.02
N ILE A 229 -19.00 -17.69 0.08
CA ILE A 229 -19.36 -16.46 -0.65
C ILE A 229 -18.24 -16.05 -1.60
N LYS A 230 -18.58 -15.37 -2.70
CA LYS A 230 -17.60 -14.96 -3.72
C LYS A 230 -17.05 -13.55 -3.54
N GLU A 231 -17.74 -12.72 -2.77
CA GLU A 231 -17.40 -11.31 -2.60
C GLU A 231 -17.06 -11.02 -1.15
N PHE A 232 -16.27 -9.97 -0.93
CA PHE A 232 -15.92 -9.50 0.40
C PHE A 232 -17.20 -9.18 1.21
N PRO A 233 -17.38 -9.72 2.43
CA PRO A 233 -18.60 -9.52 3.22
C PRO A 233 -18.66 -8.10 3.84
N LYS A 234 -19.10 -7.13 3.04
CA LYS A 234 -19.19 -5.70 3.42
C LYS A 234 -20.15 -5.42 4.58
N ASP A 235 -21.09 -6.30 4.86
CA ASP A 235 -21.99 -6.22 6.02
C ASP A 235 -21.30 -6.55 7.35
N LYS A 236 -20.07 -7.10 7.31
CA LYS A 236 -19.29 -7.55 8.47
C LYS A 236 -17.96 -6.81 8.63
N LEU A 237 -17.84 -5.60 8.06
CA LEU A 237 -16.60 -4.80 8.09
C LEU A 237 -16.07 -4.54 9.50
N ASP A 238 -16.94 -4.51 10.50
CA ASP A 238 -16.62 -4.34 11.92
C ASP A 238 -15.88 -5.54 12.53
N LYS A 239 -15.97 -6.72 11.92
CA LYS A 239 -15.33 -7.95 12.41
C LYS A 239 -13.92 -8.18 11.91
N PHE A 240 -13.48 -7.42 10.91
CA PHE A 240 -12.15 -7.54 10.33
C PHE A 240 -11.15 -6.61 11.01
N THR A 241 -9.89 -7.02 11.02
CA THR A 241 -8.80 -6.12 11.39
C THR A 241 -8.74 -4.98 10.38
N LYS A 242 -8.67 -3.74 10.87
CA LYS A 242 -8.58 -2.55 10.03
C LYS A 242 -7.21 -1.94 10.11
N TYR A 243 -6.76 -1.41 8.99
CA TYR A 243 -5.49 -0.67 8.87
C TYR A 243 -5.74 0.65 8.18
N THR A 244 -5.12 1.71 8.67
CA THR A 244 -5.11 3.02 8.04
C THR A 244 -3.79 3.21 7.29
N ILE A 245 -3.88 3.34 5.98
CA ILE A 245 -2.75 3.70 5.12
C ILE A 245 -2.77 5.20 4.93
N THR A 246 -1.64 5.84 5.20
CA THR A 246 -1.45 7.27 5.00
C THR A 246 -0.55 7.50 3.80
N LEU A 247 -1.04 8.27 2.83
CA LEU A 247 -0.23 8.85 1.77
C LEU A 247 -0.04 10.35 2.03
N LYS A 248 1.18 10.83 1.87
CA LYS A 248 1.52 12.26 1.89
C LYS A 248 1.53 12.82 0.47
N HIS A 249 1.13 14.07 0.29
CA HIS A 249 1.13 14.76 -0.98
C HIS A 249 2.39 15.61 -1.11
N GLU A 250 3.29 15.23 -2.01
CA GLU A 250 4.56 15.92 -2.29
C GLU A 250 4.72 16.07 -3.81
N ASP A 251 5.16 17.25 -4.26
CA ASP A 251 5.42 17.54 -5.69
C ASP A 251 4.29 17.14 -6.66
N ASN A 252 3.03 17.37 -6.25
CA ASN A 252 1.80 17.00 -6.98
C ASN A 252 1.59 15.48 -7.16
N LYS A 253 2.15 14.66 -6.25
CA LYS A 253 1.95 13.21 -6.22
C LYS A 253 1.63 12.74 -4.80
N TYR A 254 0.87 11.67 -4.68
CA TYR A 254 0.70 10.97 -3.42
C TYR A 254 1.77 9.89 -3.24
N ILE A 255 2.38 9.87 -2.06
CA ILE A 255 3.51 9.02 -1.71
C ILE A 255 3.18 8.27 -0.43
N PHE A 256 3.56 7.00 -0.33
CA PHE A 256 3.40 6.22 0.89
C PHE A 256 4.13 6.85 2.09
N GLU A 257 3.42 6.99 3.23
CA GLU A 257 4.00 7.45 4.50
C GLU A 257 4.00 6.35 5.56
N SER A 258 2.84 5.73 5.83
CA SER A 258 2.74 4.67 6.85
C SER A 258 1.49 3.79 6.72
N ILE A 259 1.54 2.61 7.34
CA ILE A 259 0.37 1.79 7.67
C ILE A 259 0.27 1.68 9.20
N GLU A 260 -0.91 1.90 9.74
CA GLU A 260 -1.18 1.80 11.18
C GLU A 260 -2.38 0.90 11.45
N LYS A 261 -2.28 0.05 12.48
CA LYS A 261 -3.41 -0.79 12.90
C LYS A 261 -4.43 0.06 13.64
N VAL A 262 -5.71 -0.06 13.25
CA VAL A 262 -6.81 0.62 13.95
C VAL A 262 -7.13 -0.15 15.23
N LYS A 263 -7.08 0.55 16.37
CA LYS A 263 -7.35 0.00 17.71
C LYS A 263 -8.83 0.01 18.07
#